data_AF-A0A7Y2BCX9-F1
#
_entry.id   AF-A0A7Y2BCX9-F1
#
_cell.length_a   1.000
_cell.length_b   1.000
_cell.length_c   1.000
_cell.angle_alpha   90.00
_cell.angle_beta   90.00
_cell.angle_gamma   90.00
#
_symmetry.space_group_name_H-M   'P 1'
#
loop_
_entity.id
_entity.type
_entity.pdbx_description
1 polymer ?
#
loop_
_entity_poly.entity_id
_entity_poly.type
_entity_poly.pdbx_seq_one_letter_code
_entity_poly.pdbx_strand_id
1 'polypeptide(L)'
;FHKNMIFISGSPELSIKGNIKTGRLSGIVNHEVPSWIKPNQIPTYKTNCIDDWETKLDAIVEESLNADMSLISGIPPWVQMYYERLLVKSGKKDIKALFPNLKLFIHGGVNYAPYKSSMEKLVGEGVDTLETYPASEGFIAFQNDYTDDSLLLNTNAGMFFEFVPANEIFDNNPTRLTLEDVAIGKDYAILISSNAGLWGYNIGDTIRFTNLDPYKIKVSGRIKHFISAFGEHVIAKEVEEAIDIICKDFNLNITEFTVAPQIKPLEGGLPYHEWFIEFDTVPENLDIIAHKLDEEIVRQNIYYRDLVIGNVLQTLKITPLPKGSFRDYMKSLGKLGGQNKVPRLMNDRSIADALD
;
A
#
# COMPACT_ATOMS: atom_id res chain seq x y z
N PHE A 1 0.76 -16.07 28.09
CA PHE A 1 1.45 -16.09 26.79
C PHE A 1 2.94 -15.85 27.06
N HIS A 2 3.82 -16.81 26.80
CA HIS A 2 5.26 -16.66 27.11
C HIS A 2 6.13 -16.37 25.88
N LYS A 3 5.51 -16.25 24.70
CA LYS A 3 6.20 -16.06 23.42
C LYS A 3 6.05 -14.61 22.96
N ASN A 4 7.02 -14.13 22.20
CA ASN A 4 7.06 -12.75 21.77
C ASN A 4 6.25 -12.52 20.49
N MET A 5 5.81 -11.28 20.31
CA MET A 5 5.15 -10.78 19.12
C MET A 5 5.74 -9.43 18.71
N ILE A 6 5.68 -9.14 17.42
CA ILE A 6 6.11 -7.85 16.87
C ILE A 6 5.04 -7.30 15.94
N PHE A 7 4.85 -5.98 16.00
CA PHE A 7 4.17 -5.20 14.98
C PHE A 7 5.16 -4.18 14.42
N ILE A 8 5.59 -4.38 13.17
CA ILE A 8 6.47 -3.45 12.47
C ILE A 8 5.62 -2.25 12.04
N SER A 9 5.72 -1.17 12.80
CA SER A 9 4.86 -0.01 12.70
C SER A 9 5.64 1.29 12.48
N GLY A 10 4.92 2.35 12.10
CA GLY A 10 5.43 3.72 12.18
C GLY A 10 5.77 4.13 13.62
N SER A 11 6.40 5.31 13.77
CA SER A 11 6.73 5.86 15.09
C SER A 11 5.47 6.01 15.96
N PRO A 12 5.50 5.59 17.24
CA PRO A 12 4.41 5.78 18.18
C PRO A 12 4.36 7.20 18.72
N GLU A 13 5.30 8.08 18.35
CA GLU A 13 5.27 9.47 18.78
C GLU A 13 4.07 10.20 18.18
N LEU A 14 3.38 10.94 19.03
CA LEU A 14 2.19 11.70 18.67
C LEU A 14 2.55 13.17 18.70
N SER A 15 2.30 13.86 17.60
CA SER A 15 2.31 15.32 17.54
C SER A 15 1.00 15.86 18.10
N ILE A 16 1.00 17.12 18.52
CA ILE A 16 -0.22 17.80 18.98
C ILE A 16 -0.61 18.84 17.94
N LYS A 17 -1.82 18.75 17.42
CA LYS A 17 -2.43 19.76 16.54
C LYS A 17 -3.64 20.35 17.25
N GLY A 18 -3.51 21.61 17.70
CA GLY A 18 -4.49 22.20 18.61
C GLY A 18 -4.52 21.44 19.93
N ASN A 19 -5.65 20.79 20.24
CA ASN A 19 -5.82 19.95 21.44
C ASN A 19 -5.91 18.44 21.11
N ILE A 20 -5.63 18.05 19.87
CA ILE A 20 -5.78 16.67 19.40
C ILE A 20 -4.40 16.07 19.15
N LYS A 21 -4.18 14.85 19.66
CA LYS A 21 -2.98 14.07 19.35
C LYS A 21 -3.12 13.48 17.94
N THR A 22 -2.09 13.65 17.13
CA THR A 22 -2.04 13.21 15.74
C THR A 22 -0.80 12.40 15.47
N GLY A 23 -0.93 11.32 14.71
CA GLY A 23 0.16 10.44 14.33
C GLY A 23 -0.27 9.48 13.23
N ARG A 24 0.64 8.60 12.81
CA ARG A 24 0.31 7.55 11.85
C ARG A 24 -0.57 6.50 12.51
N LEU A 25 -1.51 5.92 11.77
CA LEU A 25 -2.40 4.88 12.28
C LEU A 25 -1.64 3.75 12.98
N SER A 26 -0.62 3.19 12.32
CA SER A 26 0.22 2.12 12.89
C SER A 26 1.01 2.55 14.13
N GLY A 27 1.36 3.84 14.25
CA GLY A 27 1.98 4.40 15.44
C GLY A 27 0.99 4.55 16.60
N ILE A 28 -0.22 5.07 16.31
CA ILE A 28 -1.29 5.26 17.30
C ILE A 28 -1.70 3.93 17.94
N VAL A 29 -1.80 2.85 17.14
CA VAL A 29 -2.21 1.53 17.62
C VAL A 29 -1.28 0.97 18.72
N ASN A 30 0.00 1.38 18.77
CA ASN A 30 0.90 0.96 19.86
C ASN A 30 0.43 1.41 21.25
N HIS A 31 -0.32 2.51 21.34
CA HIS A 31 -0.86 3.00 22.61
C HIS A 31 -2.04 2.16 23.12
N GLU A 32 -2.73 1.47 22.21
CA GLU A 32 -3.94 0.70 22.47
C GLU A 32 -3.66 -0.80 22.76
N VAL A 33 -2.39 -1.22 22.74
CA VAL A 33 -2.00 -2.60 23.06
C VAL A 33 -2.40 -2.91 24.51
N PRO A 34 -3.18 -3.98 24.78
CA PRO A 34 -3.57 -4.35 26.14
C PRO A 34 -2.38 -4.63 27.05
N SER A 35 -2.48 -4.22 28.33
CA SER A 35 -1.38 -4.33 29.31
C SER A 35 -0.89 -5.76 29.55
N TRP A 36 -1.74 -6.77 29.33
CA TRP A 36 -1.39 -8.18 29.44
C TRP A 36 -0.68 -8.75 28.21
N ILE A 37 -0.67 -8.03 27.08
CA ILE A 37 0.10 -8.36 25.87
C ILE A 37 1.44 -7.62 25.85
N LYS A 38 1.49 -6.38 26.36
CA LYS A 38 2.70 -5.51 26.33
C LYS A 38 4.01 -6.20 26.75
N PRO A 39 4.07 -7.07 27.78
CA PRO A 39 5.32 -7.72 28.17
C PRO A 39 5.94 -8.63 27.10
N ASN A 40 5.15 -9.05 26.12
CA ASN A 40 5.55 -9.93 25.02
C ASN A 40 5.84 -9.15 23.72
N GLN A 41 5.72 -7.82 23.74
CA GLN A 41 5.86 -6.99 22.56
C GLN A 41 7.33 -6.59 22.35
N ILE A 42 7.78 -6.77 21.12
CA ILE A 42 9.04 -6.26 20.57
C ILE A 42 8.67 -5.35 19.39
N PRO A 43 9.47 -4.32 19.04
CA PRO A 43 10.62 -3.81 19.78
C PRO A 43 10.21 -2.92 20.96
N THR A 44 11.20 -2.47 21.73
CA THR A 44 11.01 -1.47 22.78
C THR A 44 10.44 -0.17 22.22
N TYR A 45 9.78 0.61 23.08
CA TYR A 45 9.28 1.95 22.72
C TYR A 45 10.40 2.84 22.15
N LYS A 46 11.58 2.80 22.77
CA LYS A 46 12.75 3.57 22.33
C LYS A 46 13.13 3.24 20.88
N THR A 47 13.19 1.96 20.53
CA THR A 47 13.49 1.52 19.17
C THR A 47 12.37 1.88 18.19
N ASN A 48 11.12 1.80 18.62
CA ASN A 48 9.98 2.22 17.82
C ASN A 48 9.96 3.72 17.49
N CYS A 49 10.55 4.57 18.34
CA CYS A 49 10.69 6.02 18.14
C CYS A 49 11.86 6.44 17.25
N ILE A 50 12.66 5.51 16.72
CA ILE A 50 13.74 5.87 15.80
C ILE A 50 13.11 6.37 14.48
N ASP A 51 13.44 7.60 14.08
CA ASP A 51 12.92 8.22 12.86
C ASP A 51 13.54 7.63 11.59
N ASP A 52 14.86 7.43 11.60
CA ASP A 52 15.57 6.83 10.48
C ASP A 52 15.21 5.35 10.34
N TRP A 53 14.60 5.00 9.21
CA TRP A 53 14.03 3.67 9.02
C TRP A 53 15.08 2.57 9.01
N GLU A 54 16.24 2.78 8.38
CA GLU A 54 17.29 1.76 8.34
C GLU A 54 17.86 1.50 9.73
N THR A 55 18.18 2.56 10.47
CA THR A 55 18.65 2.47 11.86
C THR A 55 17.60 1.80 12.75
N LYS A 56 16.33 2.16 12.55
CA LYS A 56 15.20 1.54 13.26
C LYS A 56 15.14 0.06 12.97
N LEU A 57 15.19 -0.33 11.71
CA LEU A 57 15.08 -1.72 11.29
C LEU A 57 16.25 -2.55 11.84
N ASP A 58 17.48 -2.02 11.83
CA ASP A 58 18.64 -2.69 12.43
C ASP A 58 18.49 -2.88 13.94
N ALA A 59 18.00 -1.86 14.65
CA ALA A 59 17.72 -1.97 16.08
C ALA A 59 16.61 -2.98 16.38
N ILE A 60 15.55 -3.04 15.56
CA ILE A 60 14.50 -4.07 15.65
C ILE A 60 15.10 -5.46 15.47
N VAL A 61 15.96 -5.64 14.47
CA VAL A 61 16.66 -6.90 14.20
C VAL A 61 17.53 -7.30 15.40
N GLU A 62 18.29 -6.37 16.01
CA GLU A 62 19.08 -6.67 17.23
C GLU A 62 18.20 -7.15 18.39
N GLU A 63 17.10 -6.45 18.67
CA GLU A 63 16.22 -6.79 19.80
C GLU A 63 15.48 -8.11 19.61
N SER A 64 15.19 -8.48 18.36
CA SER A 64 14.39 -9.66 18.02
C SER A 64 15.21 -10.91 17.70
N LEU A 65 16.51 -10.80 17.39
CA LEU A 65 17.34 -11.90 16.87
C LEU A 65 17.30 -13.17 17.75
N ASN A 66 17.29 -12.98 19.07
CA ASN A 66 17.31 -14.06 20.06
C ASN A 66 15.94 -14.27 20.75
N ALA A 67 14.89 -13.60 20.27
CA ALA A 67 13.56 -13.67 20.86
C ALA A 67 12.81 -14.92 20.38
N ASP A 68 12.03 -15.53 21.28
CA ASP A 68 11.12 -16.62 20.92
C ASP A 68 9.85 -16.06 20.23
N MET A 69 9.96 -15.72 18.95
CA MET A 69 8.89 -15.10 18.18
C MET A 69 7.79 -16.11 17.82
N SER A 70 6.54 -15.71 18.00
CA SER A 70 5.35 -16.51 17.67
C SER A 70 4.40 -15.85 16.69
N LEU A 71 4.41 -14.52 16.63
CA LEU A 71 3.57 -13.70 15.78
C LEU A 71 4.37 -12.51 15.25
N ILE A 72 4.27 -12.29 13.95
CA ILE A 72 4.85 -11.13 13.27
C ILE A 72 3.72 -10.41 12.56
N SER A 73 3.67 -9.09 12.66
CA SER A 73 2.64 -8.26 12.02
C SER A 73 3.28 -7.05 11.35
N GLY A 74 2.72 -6.60 10.23
CA GLY A 74 3.17 -5.39 9.55
C GLY A 74 2.76 -5.31 8.08
N ILE A 75 3.15 -4.22 7.44
CA ILE A 75 2.96 -4.03 6.00
C ILE A 75 3.97 -4.94 5.26
N PRO A 76 3.53 -5.79 4.30
CA PRO A 76 4.38 -6.78 3.63
C PRO A 76 5.79 -6.32 3.22
N PRO A 77 6.00 -5.21 2.48
CA PRO A 77 7.34 -4.71 2.14
C PRO A 77 8.25 -4.48 3.36
N TRP A 78 7.74 -3.90 4.43
CA TRP A 78 8.54 -3.62 5.64
C TRP A 78 8.96 -4.92 6.34
N VAL A 79 8.04 -5.89 6.39
CA VAL A 79 8.31 -7.20 6.98
C VAL A 79 9.26 -8.01 6.11
N GLN A 80 9.19 -7.87 4.78
CA GLN A 80 10.14 -8.49 3.88
C GLN A 80 11.57 -8.02 4.17
N MET A 81 11.79 -6.70 4.26
CA MET A 81 13.11 -6.15 4.59
C MET A 81 13.62 -6.63 5.96
N TYR A 82 12.73 -6.66 6.95
CA TYR A 82 13.04 -7.21 8.27
C TYR A 82 13.52 -8.67 8.20
N TYR A 83 12.82 -9.51 7.43
CA TYR A 83 13.21 -10.90 7.23
C TYR A 83 14.56 -11.03 6.54
N GLU A 84 14.78 -10.28 5.46
CA GLU A 84 16.06 -10.29 4.74
C GLU A 84 17.22 -9.91 5.68
N ARG A 85 17.08 -8.85 6.48
CA ARG A 85 18.11 -8.44 7.45
C ARG A 85 18.33 -9.47 8.56
N LEU A 86 17.27 -10.09 9.08
CA LEU A 86 17.39 -11.18 10.07
C LEU A 86 18.17 -12.37 9.51
N LEU A 87 17.92 -12.78 8.26
CA LEU A 87 18.58 -13.92 7.64
C LEU A 87 20.06 -13.65 7.37
N VAL A 88 20.39 -12.47 6.84
CA VAL A 88 21.77 -12.03 6.64
C VAL A 88 22.55 -12.10 7.94
N LYS A 89 21.95 -11.60 9.03
CA LYS A 89 22.62 -11.49 10.32
C LYS A 89 22.68 -12.78 11.13
N SER A 90 21.63 -13.60 11.05
CA SER A 90 21.58 -14.89 11.76
C SER A 90 22.30 -16.02 11.03
N GLY A 91 22.50 -15.87 9.71
CA GLY A 91 23.01 -16.94 8.84
C GLY A 91 22.05 -18.14 8.71
N LYS A 92 20.79 -18.00 9.12
CA LYS A 92 19.77 -19.05 8.99
C LYS A 92 19.24 -19.12 7.57
N LYS A 93 18.72 -20.30 7.20
CA LYS A 93 18.17 -20.54 5.85
C LYS A 93 16.85 -19.80 5.59
N ASP A 94 16.01 -19.68 6.62
CA ASP A 94 14.66 -19.12 6.58
C ASP A 94 14.25 -18.64 7.98
N ILE A 95 13.19 -17.83 8.06
CA ILE A 95 12.75 -17.23 9.33
C ILE A 95 12.24 -18.30 10.29
N LYS A 96 11.63 -19.37 9.79
CA LYS A 96 11.19 -20.49 10.62
C LYS A 96 12.36 -21.19 11.33
N ALA A 97 13.52 -21.30 10.69
CA ALA A 97 14.73 -21.85 11.29
C ALA A 97 15.34 -20.92 12.36
N LEU A 98 15.12 -19.60 12.25
CA LEU A 98 15.49 -18.64 13.27
C LEU A 98 14.48 -18.63 14.43
N PHE A 99 13.18 -18.66 14.12
CA PHE A 99 12.07 -18.62 15.05
C PHE A 99 11.19 -19.88 14.91
N PRO A 100 11.56 -21.01 15.52
CA PRO A 100 10.84 -22.28 15.37
C PRO A 100 9.37 -22.22 15.81
N ASN A 101 9.06 -21.31 16.73
CA ASN A 101 7.73 -21.11 17.28
C ASN A 101 6.87 -20.09 16.54
N LEU A 102 7.37 -19.46 15.46
CA LEU A 102 6.60 -18.54 14.64
C LEU A 102 5.41 -19.29 14.03
N LYS A 103 4.19 -18.84 14.24
CA LYS A 103 2.98 -19.52 13.73
C LYS A 103 2.15 -18.65 12.80
N LEU A 104 2.21 -17.33 12.98
CA LEU A 104 1.29 -16.43 12.32
C LEU A 104 2.01 -15.18 11.82
N PHE A 105 1.72 -14.82 10.58
CA PHE A 105 2.02 -13.52 9.99
C PHE A 105 0.72 -12.74 9.72
N ILE A 106 0.51 -11.62 10.40
CA ILE A 106 -0.64 -10.74 10.16
C ILE A 106 -0.22 -9.60 9.23
N HIS A 107 -0.94 -9.40 8.13
CA HIS A 107 -0.65 -8.35 7.16
C HIS A 107 -1.85 -7.46 6.88
N GLY A 108 -1.58 -6.31 6.26
CA GLY A 108 -2.59 -5.34 5.85
C GLY A 108 -1.95 -4.11 5.21
N GLY A 109 -2.78 -3.15 4.81
CA GLY A 109 -2.36 -1.87 4.25
C GLY A 109 -2.04 -1.88 2.75
N VAL A 110 -1.65 -3.03 2.19
CA VAL A 110 -1.43 -3.21 0.74
C VAL A 110 -1.89 -4.60 0.28
N ASN A 111 -2.08 -4.77 -1.03
CA ASN A 111 -2.37 -6.07 -1.63
C ASN A 111 -1.20 -7.04 -1.38
N TYR A 112 -1.48 -8.18 -0.74
CA TYR A 112 -0.46 -9.17 -0.40
C TYR A 112 -0.08 -10.10 -1.56
N ALA A 113 -0.96 -10.30 -2.54
CA ALA A 113 -0.75 -11.26 -3.62
C ALA A 113 0.60 -11.11 -4.36
N PRO A 114 1.10 -9.90 -4.67
CA PRO A 114 2.41 -9.72 -5.32
C PRO A 114 3.61 -10.18 -4.47
N TYR A 115 3.48 -10.05 -3.15
CA TYR A 115 4.52 -10.34 -2.16
C TYR A 115 4.54 -11.80 -1.70
N LYS A 116 3.39 -12.50 -1.81
CA LYS A 116 3.17 -13.84 -1.27
C LYS A 116 4.33 -14.82 -1.52
N SER A 117 4.70 -15.02 -2.79
CA SER A 117 5.77 -15.97 -3.14
C SER A 117 7.15 -15.60 -2.56
N SER A 118 7.49 -14.30 -2.50
CA SER A 118 8.75 -13.85 -1.90
C SER A 118 8.75 -14.08 -0.39
N MET A 119 7.64 -13.70 0.25
CA MET A 119 7.45 -13.85 1.70
C MET A 119 7.45 -15.32 2.13
N GLU A 120 6.75 -16.21 1.41
CA GLU A 120 6.75 -17.66 1.67
C GLU A 120 8.16 -18.25 1.58
N LYS A 121 8.97 -17.80 0.60
CA LYS A 121 10.36 -18.25 0.45
C LYS A 121 11.26 -17.80 1.62
N LEU A 122 11.10 -16.56 2.08
CA LEU A 122 11.86 -16.03 3.21
C LEU A 122 11.46 -16.70 4.53
N VAL A 123 10.16 -16.91 4.72
CA VAL A 123 9.62 -17.44 5.97
C VAL A 123 9.89 -18.93 6.14
N GLY A 124 9.73 -19.70 5.06
CA GLY A 124 9.67 -21.16 5.11
C GLY A 124 8.26 -21.68 5.43
N GLU A 125 8.11 -23.00 5.47
CA GLU A 125 6.81 -23.64 5.63
C GLU A 125 6.24 -23.57 7.07
N GLY A 126 4.91 -23.70 7.18
CA GLY A 126 4.22 -23.86 8.46
C GLY A 126 4.05 -22.57 9.26
N VAL A 127 3.88 -21.44 8.57
CA VAL A 127 3.45 -20.15 9.13
C VAL A 127 2.21 -19.71 8.38
N ASP A 128 1.10 -19.56 9.10
CA ASP A 128 -0.17 -19.13 8.52
C ASP A 128 -0.16 -17.61 8.33
N THR A 129 -1.01 -17.12 7.41
CA THR A 129 -1.18 -15.68 7.16
C THR A 129 -2.60 -15.23 7.46
N LEU A 130 -2.76 -14.05 8.04
CA LEU A 130 -4.06 -13.40 8.20
C LEU A 130 -4.02 -11.96 7.69
N GLU A 131 -5.00 -11.59 6.89
CA GLU A 131 -5.19 -10.27 6.32
C GLU A 131 -6.14 -9.44 7.18
N THR A 132 -5.77 -8.17 7.33
CA THR A 132 -6.58 -7.13 7.95
C THR A 132 -6.73 -5.99 6.97
N TYR A 133 -7.90 -5.34 7.01
CA TYR A 133 -8.21 -4.18 6.19
C TYR A 133 -8.50 -2.96 7.08
N PRO A 134 -7.45 -2.35 7.68
CA PRO A 134 -7.55 -1.08 8.36
C PRO A 134 -7.49 0.10 7.37
N ALA A 135 -8.17 1.18 7.71
CA ALA A 135 -8.04 2.50 7.11
C ALA A 135 -7.94 3.56 8.23
N SER A 136 -7.50 4.78 7.91
CA SER A 136 -7.47 5.86 8.91
C SER A 136 -8.88 6.21 9.40
N GLU A 137 -9.88 5.93 8.58
CA GLU A 137 -11.30 6.14 8.78
C GLU A 137 -11.96 5.04 9.65
N GLY A 138 -11.33 3.86 9.76
CA GLY A 138 -11.85 2.74 10.56
C GLY A 138 -11.26 1.36 10.24
N PHE A 139 -11.55 0.38 11.10
CA PHE A 139 -11.10 -1.02 10.93
C PHE A 139 -12.17 -1.84 10.19
N ILE A 140 -12.06 -1.90 8.86
CA ILE A 140 -13.17 -2.24 7.95
C ILE A 140 -13.48 -3.73 7.92
N ALA A 141 -12.47 -4.57 7.76
CA ALA A 141 -12.65 -6.01 7.65
C ALA A 141 -11.40 -6.79 8.07
N PHE A 142 -11.52 -8.09 8.31
CA PHE A 142 -10.41 -8.96 8.68
C PHE A 142 -10.71 -10.42 8.31
N GLN A 143 -9.69 -11.23 8.06
CA GLN A 143 -9.87 -12.67 7.93
C GLN A 143 -10.24 -13.29 9.28
N ASN A 144 -11.33 -14.05 9.30
CA ASN A 144 -11.76 -14.82 10.46
C ASN A 144 -11.44 -16.32 10.34
N ASP A 145 -10.87 -16.75 9.22
CA ASP A 145 -10.43 -18.11 8.90
C ASP A 145 -9.16 -18.01 8.04
N TYR A 146 -8.09 -18.70 8.42
CA TYR A 146 -6.80 -18.66 7.70
C TYR A 146 -6.81 -19.48 6.41
N THR A 147 -7.84 -20.31 6.21
CA THR A 147 -8.02 -21.12 5.00
C THR A 147 -8.90 -20.43 3.95
N ASP A 148 -9.55 -19.32 4.31
CA ASP A 148 -10.45 -18.54 3.45
C ASP A 148 -9.83 -17.16 3.18
N ASP A 149 -9.58 -16.85 1.92
CA ASP A 149 -8.97 -15.60 1.48
C ASP A 149 -9.92 -14.39 1.46
N SER A 150 -11.12 -14.52 2.01
CA SER A 150 -12.09 -13.42 2.14
C SER A 150 -12.11 -12.80 3.55
N LEU A 151 -12.42 -11.51 3.60
CA LEU A 151 -12.43 -10.71 4.81
C LEU A 151 -13.86 -10.59 5.34
N LEU A 152 -14.07 -10.93 6.60
CA LEU A 152 -15.31 -10.66 7.31
C LEU A 152 -15.47 -9.14 7.48
N LEU A 153 -16.56 -8.58 6.96
CA LEU A 153 -16.86 -7.17 7.11
C LEU A 153 -17.22 -6.86 8.57
N ASN A 154 -16.58 -5.85 9.14
CA ASN A 154 -16.71 -5.51 10.55
C ASN A 154 -17.93 -4.60 10.82
N THR A 155 -19.13 -5.18 10.75
CA THR A 155 -20.41 -4.46 10.90
C THR A 155 -20.74 -4.03 12.32
N ASN A 156 -19.99 -4.50 13.33
CA ASN A 156 -20.23 -4.21 14.74
C ASN A 156 -19.17 -3.28 15.37
N ALA A 157 -18.50 -2.47 14.55
CA ALA A 157 -17.43 -1.54 14.99
C ALA A 157 -17.87 -0.06 15.04
N GLY A 158 -19.17 0.21 15.19
CA GLY A 158 -19.68 1.59 15.24
C GLY A 158 -19.55 2.34 13.91
N MET A 159 -19.48 1.60 12.80
CA MET A 159 -19.47 2.11 11.43
C MET A 159 -20.71 1.62 10.70
N PHE A 160 -21.32 2.52 9.93
CA PHE A 160 -22.37 2.19 8.99
C PHE A 160 -21.78 2.23 7.58
N PHE A 161 -22.02 1.17 6.81
CA PHE A 161 -21.49 1.00 5.46
C PHE A 161 -22.60 1.21 4.42
N GLU A 162 -22.26 1.99 3.40
CA GLU A 162 -23.06 2.15 2.20
C GLU A 162 -22.21 1.77 0.99
N PHE A 163 -22.86 1.24 -0.04
CA PHE A 163 -22.18 0.70 -1.22
C PHE A 163 -22.70 1.38 -2.48
N VAL A 164 -21.79 1.86 -3.32
CA VAL A 164 -22.16 2.40 -4.63
C VAL A 164 -21.61 1.47 -5.70
N PRO A 165 -22.41 0.96 -6.66
CA PRO A 165 -21.88 0.17 -7.76
C PRO A 165 -20.67 0.88 -8.41
N ALA A 166 -19.56 0.17 -8.62
CA ALA A 166 -18.30 0.78 -9.02
C ALA A 166 -18.40 1.57 -10.35
N ASN A 167 -19.33 1.18 -11.23
CA ASN A 167 -19.62 1.85 -12.50
C ASN A 167 -20.44 3.15 -12.37
N GLU A 168 -21.07 3.40 -11.22
CA GLU A 168 -21.92 4.58 -10.97
C GLU A 168 -21.21 5.63 -10.11
N ILE A 169 -20.07 5.34 -9.49
CA ILE A 169 -19.45 6.20 -8.47
C ILE A 169 -19.10 7.63 -8.95
N PHE A 170 -18.98 7.83 -10.27
CA PHE A 170 -18.72 9.14 -10.89
C PHE A 170 -19.98 9.82 -11.44
N ASP A 171 -21.14 9.19 -11.31
CA ASP A 171 -22.41 9.78 -11.70
C ASP A 171 -22.79 10.90 -10.74
N ASN A 172 -23.59 11.86 -11.22
CA ASN A 172 -24.06 12.97 -10.39
C ASN A 172 -24.98 12.51 -9.24
N ASN A 173 -25.69 11.40 -9.43
CA ASN A 173 -26.61 10.80 -8.47
C ASN A 173 -26.43 9.28 -8.44
N PRO A 174 -25.33 8.77 -7.85
CA PRO A 174 -25.07 7.34 -7.81
C PRO A 174 -26.09 6.61 -6.92
N THR A 175 -26.39 5.36 -7.26
CA THR A 175 -27.19 4.51 -6.37
C THR A 175 -26.40 4.18 -5.10
N ARG A 176 -27.00 4.41 -3.93
CA ARG A 176 -26.42 4.06 -2.62
C ARG A 176 -27.20 2.90 -2.03
N LEU A 177 -26.52 1.78 -1.87
CA LEU A 177 -27.05 0.51 -1.43
C LEU A 177 -26.67 0.24 0.03
N THR A 178 -27.53 -0.47 0.73
CA THR A 178 -27.21 -1.03 2.05
C THR A 178 -26.73 -2.47 1.91
N LEU A 179 -26.36 -3.11 3.02
CA LEU A 179 -25.96 -4.53 3.02
C LEU A 179 -27.05 -5.47 2.45
N GLU A 180 -28.33 -5.12 2.60
CA GLU A 180 -29.44 -5.95 2.09
C GLU A 180 -29.48 -5.98 0.55
N ASP A 181 -28.98 -4.93 -0.10
CA ASP A 181 -29.14 -4.72 -1.54
C ASP A 181 -27.88 -5.11 -2.36
N VAL A 182 -26.81 -5.57 -1.69
CA VAL A 182 -25.57 -5.96 -2.37
C VAL A 182 -25.67 -7.36 -2.97
N ALA A 183 -24.85 -7.62 -4.00
CA ALA A 183 -24.78 -8.90 -4.67
C ALA A 183 -23.35 -9.44 -4.71
N ILE A 184 -23.22 -10.77 -4.64
CA ILE A 184 -21.95 -11.47 -4.82
C ILE A 184 -21.40 -11.21 -6.22
N GLY A 185 -20.08 -11.02 -6.31
CA GLY A 185 -19.38 -10.90 -7.58
C GLY A 185 -19.43 -9.53 -8.25
N LYS A 186 -20.14 -8.55 -7.66
CA LYS A 186 -20.16 -7.16 -8.12
C LYS A 186 -19.19 -6.30 -7.31
N ASP A 187 -18.60 -5.32 -7.98
CA ASP A 187 -17.69 -4.35 -7.36
C ASP A 187 -18.45 -3.13 -6.89
N TYR A 188 -18.13 -2.67 -5.68
CA TYR A 188 -18.76 -1.53 -5.03
C TYR A 188 -17.72 -0.60 -4.44
N ALA A 189 -17.91 0.71 -4.62
CA ALA A 189 -17.34 1.71 -3.74
C ALA A 189 -17.88 1.54 -2.34
N ILE A 190 -17.01 1.63 -1.34
CA ILE A 190 -17.42 1.63 0.06
C ILE A 190 -17.44 3.06 0.61
N LEU A 191 -18.58 3.43 1.17
CA LEU A 191 -18.80 4.68 1.86
C LEU A 191 -19.00 4.39 3.35
N ILE A 192 -18.44 5.24 4.21
CA ILE A 192 -18.45 5.06 5.66
C ILE A 192 -19.14 6.25 6.32
N SER A 193 -20.07 5.93 7.21
CA SER A 193 -20.51 6.84 8.26
C SER A 193 -20.07 6.31 9.61
N SER A 194 -19.50 7.15 10.47
CA SER A 194 -18.95 6.70 11.76
C SER A 194 -19.13 7.72 12.87
N ASN A 195 -19.06 7.24 14.11
CA ASN A 195 -19.12 8.08 15.32
C ASN A 195 -17.94 9.07 15.43
N ALA A 196 -16.93 8.96 14.57
CA ALA A 196 -15.80 9.90 14.47
C ALA A 196 -16.10 11.12 13.58
N GLY A 197 -17.35 11.27 13.09
CA GLY A 197 -17.79 12.44 12.32
C GLY A 197 -17.73 12.28 10.80
N LEU A 198 -17.55 11.05 10.30
CA LEU A 198 -17.68 10.75 8.88
C LEU A 198 -19.16 10.49 8.53
N TRP A 199 -19.61 11.04 7.41
CA TRP A 199 -20.99 10.92 6.93
C TRP A 199 -20.99 10.67 5.43
N GLY A 200 -21.33 9.44 5.01
CA GLY A 200 -21.28 9.02 3.62
C GLY A 200 -19.91 9.20 2.97
N TYR A 201 -18.84 9.10 3.74
CA TYR A 201 -17.49 9.40 3.29
C TYR A 201 -16.96 8.30 2.36
N ASN A 202 -16.61 8.66 1.13
CA ASN A 202 -15.98 7.75 0.19
C ASN A 202 -14.48 7.62 0.49
N ILE A 203 -14.08 6.48 1.06
CA ILE A 203 -12.68 6.19 1.37
C ILE A 203 -11.82 6.00 0.12
N GLY A 204 -12.44 5.75 -1.03
CA GLY A 204 -11.77 5.60 -2.32
C GLY A 204 -11.43 4.16 -2.70
N ASP A 205 -12.00 3.17 -2.03
CA ASP A 205 -11.71 1.75 -2.23
C ASP A 205 -12.92 1.07 -2.89
N THR A 206 -12.65 0.07 -3.74
CA THR A 206 -13.67 -0.86 -4.22
C THR A 206 -13.54 -2.19 -3.52
N ILE A 207 -14.67 -2.80 -3.21
CA ILE A 207 -14.76 -4.14 -2.65
C ILE A 207 -15.71 -5.01 -3.48
N ARG A 208 -15.55 -6.32 -3.37
CA ARG A 208 -16.44 -7.33 -3.95
C ARG A 208 -16.93 -8.28 -2.87
N PHE A 209 -18.23 -8.49 -2.78
CA PHE A 209 -18.78 -9.49 -1.87
C PHE A 209 -18.51 -10.90 -2.39
N THR A 210 -17.99 -11.76 -1.51
CA THR A 210 -17.78 -13.20 -1.74
C THR A 210 -18.85 -14.04 -1.03
N ASN A 211 -19.44 -13.50 0.03
CA ASN A 211 -20.52 -14.12 0.78
C ASN A 211 -21.43 -13.04 1.40
N LEU A 212 -22.71 -13.35 1.61
CA LEU A 212 -23.67 -12.43 2.22
C LEU A 212 -24.08 -12.84 3.64
N ASP A 213 -23.89 -14.10 4.04
CA ASP A 213 -24.15 -14.55 5.40
C ASP A 213 -23.07 -15.55 5.89
N PRO A 214 -22.08 -15.11 6.68
CA PRO A 214 -21.82 -13.71 7.03
C PRO A 214 -21.32 -12.89 5.83
N TYR A 215 -21.47 -11.56 5.88
CA TYR A 215 -20.92 -10.66 4.86
C TYR A 215 -19.39 -10.77 4.79
N LYS A 216 -18.89 -11.36 3.71
CA LYS A 216 -17.47 -11.44 3.42
C LYS A 216 -17.15 -10.74 2.11
N ILE A 217 -15.98 -10.10 2.08
CA ILE A 217 -15.55 -9.24 1.00
C ILE A 217 -14.11 -9.54 0.57
N LYS A 218 -13.75 -9.11 -0.63
CA LYS A 218 -12.37 -8.91 -1.06
C LYS A 218 -12.19 -7.47 -1.50
N VAL A 219 -11.01 -6.89 -1.24
CA VAL A 219 -10.65 -5.59 -1.82
C VAL A 219 -10.39 -5.81 -3.31
N SER A 220 -11.19 -5.17 -4.17
CA SER A 220 -11.12 -5.33 -5.62
C SER A 220 -10.31 -4.23 -6.31
N GLY A 221 -9.93 -3.18 -5.58
CA GLY A 221 -9.19 -2.05 -6.13
C GLY A 221 -9.43 -0.72 -5.40
N ARG A 222 -9.08 0.38 -6.07
CA ARG A 222 -9.30 1.76 -5.61
C ARG A 222 -10.01 2.54 -6.73
N ILE A 223 -10.89 3.47 -6.37
CA ILE A 223 -11.68 4.30 -7.30
C ILE A 223 -10.97 5.61 -7.60
N LYS A 224 -10.26 6.16 -6.61
CA LYS A 224 -9.44 7.35 -6.84
C LYS A 224 -8.19 6.89 -7.60
N HIS A 225 -7.79 7.66 -8.60
CA HIS A 225 -6.51 7.46 -9.28
C HIS A 225 -5.37 7.75 -8.30
N PHE A 226 -4.92 6.73 -7.57
CA PHE A 226 -3.67 6.75 -6.81
C PHE A 226 -2.96 5.39 -6.83
N ILE A 227 -1.65 5.40 -6.62
CA ILE A 227 -0.75 4.26 -6.60
C ILE A 227 -0.39 3.99 -5.14
N SER A 228 -0.60 2.77 -4.70
CA SER A 228 -0.44 2.33 -3.32
C SER A 228 0.16 0.93 -3.27
N ALA A 229 0.89 0.55 -4.31
CA ALA A 229 1.51 -0.77 -4.41
C ALA A 229 2.52 -1.00 -3.28
N PHE A 230 3.11 0.07 -2.74
CA PHE A 230 4.11 0.06 -1.68
C PHE A 230 3.61 0.67 -0.36
N GLY A 231 2.37 1.17 -0.32
CA GLY A 231 1.74 1.83 0.84
C GLY A 231 1.88 3.36 0.85
N GLU A 232 2.27 3.95 -0.28
CA GLU A 232 2.57 5.36 -0.50
C GLU A 232 1.33 6.25 -0.72
N HIS A 233 0.25 5.67 -1.25
CA HIS A 233 -0.98 6.40 -1.58
C HIS A 233 -0.77 7.65 -2.47
N VAL A 234 0.16 7.59 -3.44
CA VAL A 234 0.47 8.73 -4.34
C VAL A 234 -0.69 8.99 -5.30
N ILE A 235 -1.25 10.20 -5.29
CA ILE A 235 -2.49 10.53 -6.01
C ILE A 235 -2.23 11.20 -7.36
N ALA A 236 -3.23 11.19 -8.25
CA ALA A 236 -3.15 11.79 -9.59
C ALA A 236 -2.73 13.27 -9.57
N LYS A 237 -3.22 14.02 -8.60
CA LYS A 237 -2.85 15.42 -8.41
C LYS A 237 -1.35 15.58 -8.15
N GLU A 238 -0.75 14.73 -7.31
CA GLU A 238 0.67 14.83 -6.96
C GLU A 238 1.56 14.53 -8.18
N VAL A 239 1.17 13.52 -8.98
CA VAL A 239 1.93 13.19 -10.20
C VAL A 239 1.76 14.24 -11.31
N GLU A 240 0.56 14.84 -11.44
CA GLU A 240 0.33 15.95 -12.38
C GLU A 240 1.09 17.22 -11.96
N GLU A 241 1.03 17.58 -10.67
CA GLU A 241 1.79 18.73 -10.14
C GLU A 241 3.30 18.53 -10.27
N ALA A 242 3.81 17.32 -10.04
CA ALA A 242 5.22 17.00 -10.22
C ALA A 242 5.66 17.15 -11.69
N ILE A 243 4.87 16.63 -12.64
CA ILE A 243 5.14 16.79 -14.07
C ILE A 243 5.10 18.25 -14.51
N ASP A 244 4.13 19.03 -14.01
CA ASP A 244 4.05 20.47 -14.33
C ASP A 244 5.27 21.25 -13.86
N ILE A 245 5.85 20.89 -12.70
CA ILE A 245 7.09 21.48 -12.19
C ILE A 245 8.26 21.09 -13.10
N ILE A 246 8.40 19.80 -13.42
CA ILE A 246 9.47 19.30 -14.29
C ILE A 246 9.42 19.89 -15.69
N CYS A 247 8.23 20.04 -16.28
CA CYS A 247 8.06 20.70 -17.57
C CYS A 247 8.58 22.15 -17.54
N LYS A 248 8.36 22.88 -16.45
CA LYS A 248 8.83 24.27 -16.30
C LYS A 248 10.34 24.34 -16.07
N ASP A 249 10.86 23.51 -15.17
CA ASP A 249 12.27 23.54 -14.77
C ASP A 249 13.21 23.13 -15.92
N PHE A 250 12.77 22.20 -16.76
CA PHE A 250 13.55 21.66 -17.87
C PHE A 250 13.08 22.15 -19.25
N ASN A 251 12.10 23.05 -19.30
CA ASN A 251 11.48 23.54 -20.53
C ASN A 251 11.07 22.40 -21.49
N LEU A 252 10.37 21.40 -20.93
CA LEU A 252 9.91 20.21 -21.63
C LEU A 252 8.44 20.35 -22.02
N ASN A 253 8.08 19.68 -23.12
CA ASN A 253 6.69 19.49 -23.51
C ASN A 253 6.38 17.98 -23.46
N ILE A 254 5.51 17.59 -22.54
CA ILE A 254 5.02 16.22 -22.37
C ILE A 254 3.61 16.17 -22.94
N THR A 255 3.37 15.23 -23.85
CA THR A 255 2.06 15.05 -24.49
C THR A 255 1.14 14.23 -23.61
N GLU A 256 1.63 13.12 -23.04
CA GLU A 256 0.86 12.23 -22.18
C GLU A 256 1.80 11.40 -21.29
N PHE A 257 1.31 10.92 -20.15
CA PHE A 257 2.07 10.03 -19.27
C PHE A 257 1.17 9.12 -18.44
N THR A 258 1.74 8.01 -17.97
CA THR A 258 1.17 7.15 -16.92
C THR A 258 2.26 6.63 -15.99
N VAL A 259 1.89 6.30 -14.75
CA VAL A 259 2.80 5.76 -13.72
C VAL A 259 2.35 4.36 -13.31
N ALA A 260 3.29 3.42 -13.28
CA ALA A 260 3.03 2.04 -12.84
C ALA A 260 4.09 1.57 -11.82
N PRO A 261 3.73 0.70 -10.88
CA PRO A 261 4.70 0.13 -9.95
C PRO A 261 5.55 -0.93 -10.66
N GLN A 262 6.86 -0.91 -10.45
CA GLN A 262 7.74 -2.04 -10.73
C GLN A 262 8.09 -2.76 -9.42
N ILE A 263 7.32 -3.80 -9.08
CA ILE A 263 7.46 -4.54 -7.82
C ILE A 263 8.67 -5.49 -7.87
N LYS A 264 8.97 -6.06 -9.03
CA LYS A 264 10.05 -7.03 -9.22
C LYS A 264 10.92 -6.62 -10.42
N PRO A 265 11.91 -5.74 -10.22
CA PRO A 265 12.84 -5.35 -11.27
C PRO A 265 13.54 -6.57 -11.89
N LEU A 266 13.57 -6.64 -13.23
CA LEU A 266 14.17 -7.78 -13.97
C LEU A 266 15.68 -7.92 -13.73
N GLU A 267 16.38 -6.80 -13.53
CA GLU A 267 17.82 -6.75 -13.30
C GLU A 267 18.19 -6.93 -11.81
N GLY A 268 17.20 -7.13 -10.93
CA GLY A 268 17.36 -7.04 -9.48
C GLY A 268 17.34 -5.59 -8.97
N GLY A 269 17.44 -5.43 -7.65
CA GLY A 269 17.36 -4.12 -6.98
C GLY A 269 16.00 -3.85 -6.32
N LEU A 270 15.87 -2.66 -5.73
CA LEU A 270 14.66 -2.26 -4.99
C LEU A 270 13.49 -1.98 -5.94
N PRO A 271 12.24 -2.17 -5.51
CA PRO A 271 11.07 -1.71 -6.27
C PRO A 271 11.12 -0.20 -6.58
N TYR A 272 10.38 0.24 -7.60
CA TYR A 272 10.30 1.66 -7.99
C TYR A 272 8.99 2.03 -8.67
N HIS A 273 8.73 3.34 -8.80
CA HIS A 273 7.71 3.87 -9.72
C HIS A 273 8.32 4.02 -11.11
N GLU A 274 7.66 3.46 -12.11
CA GLU A 274 8.05 3.62 -13.51
C GLU A 274 7.10 4.56 -14.22
N TRP A 275 7.67 5.62 -14.78
CA TRP A 275 6.97 6.71 -15.44
C TRP A 275 7.11 6.56 -16.94
N PHE A 276 6.01 6.20 -17.58
CA PHE A 276 5.93 6.08 -19.03
C PHE A 276 5.49 7.44 -19.57
N ILE A 277 6.39 8.11 -20.30
CA ILE A 277 6.19 9.51 -20.70
C ILE A 277 6.36 9.65 -22.21
N GLU A 278 5.34 10.19 -22.87
CA GLU A 278 5.42 10.60 -24.28
C GLU A 278 5.88 12.06 -24.34
N PHE A 279 7.14 12.26 -24.74
CA PHE A 279 7.73 13.59 -24.93
C PHE A 279 7.51 14.08 -26.36
N ASP A 280 7.32 15.39 -26.54
CA ASP A 280 7.39 15.98 -27.88
C ASP A 280 8.81 15.90 -28.45
N THR A 281 9.81 16.15 -27.61
CA THR A 281 11.23 15.95 -27.87
C THR A 281 11.84 15.27 -26.66
N VAL A 282 12.39 14.06 -26.84
CA VAL A 282 13.01 13.31 -25.74
C VAL A 282 14.25 14.06 -25.27
N PRO A 283 14.36 14.38 -23.97
CA PRO A 283 15.51 15.09 -23.42
C PRO A 283 16.76 14.21 -23.38
N GLU A 284 17.95 14.82 -23.52
CA GLU A 284 19.22 14.09 -23.55
C GLU A 284 19.58 13.45 -22.20
N ASN A 285 19.08 13.98 -21.08
CA ASN A 285 19.45 13.51 -19.74
C ASN A 285 18.22 13.15 -18.90
N LEU A 286 17.64 11.99 -19.20
CA LEU A 286 16.48 11.44 -18.49
C LEU A 286 16.79 11.13 -17.03
N ASP A 287 18.03 10.77 -16.70
CA ASP A 287 18.40 10.42 -15.31
C ASP A 287 18.29 11.65 -14.39
N ILE A 288 18.73 12.82 -14.83
CA ILE A 288 18.58 14.07 -14.06
C ILE A 288 17.09 14.40 -13.86
N ILE A 289 16.28 14.22 -14.89
CA ILE A 289 14.84 14.48 -14.84
C ILE A 289 14.16 13.50 -13.88
N ALA A 290 14.53 12.22 -13.93
CA ALA A 290 14.02 11.19 -13.04
C ALA A 290 14.32 11.54 -11.57
N HIS A 291 15.55 11.96 -11.27
CA HIS A 291 15.93 12.39 -9.92
C HIS A 291 15.13 13.61 -9.45
N LYS A 292 14.96 14.63 -10.31
CA LYS A 292 14.16 15.80 -9.96
C LYS A 292 12.68 15.50 -9.78
N LEU A 293 12.14 14.62 -10.62
CA LEU A 293 10.76 14.18 -10.48
C LEU A 293 10.58 13.39 -9.17
N ASP A 294 11.56 12.56 -8.79
CA ASP A 294 11.54 11.80 -7.53
C ASP A 294 11.56 12.74 -6.32
N GLU A 295 12.43 13.76 -6.34
CA GLU A 295 12.49 14.81 -5.33
C GLU A 295 11.13 15.51 -5.15
N GLU A 296 10.42 15.81 -6.25
CA GLU A 296 9.10 16.43 -6.18
C GLU A 296 8.02 15.51 -5.60
N ILE A 297 8.04 14.21 -5.91
CA ILE A 297 7.10 13.26 -5.29
C ILE A 297 7.44 13.06 -3.80
N VAL A 298 8.72 12.93 -3.45
CA VAL A 298 9.21 12.86 -2.06
C VAL A 298 8.79 14.10 -1.25
N ARG A 299 8.82 15.29 -1.87
CA ARG A 299 8.40 16.54 -1.24
C ARG A 299 6.89 16.58 -0.97
N GLN A 300 6.10 16.06 -1.90
CA GLN A 300 4.63 16.13 -1.84
C GLN A 300 4.02 15.02 -0.97
N ASN A 301 4.55 13.81 -1.03
CA ASN A 301 3.97 12.63 -0.39
C ASN A 301 4.85 12.06 0.73
N ILE A 302 4.37 12.19 1.97
CA ILE A 302 5.10 11.75 3.17
C ILE A 302 5.26 10.23 3.30
N TYR A 303 4.42 9.43 2.64
CA TYR A 303 4.54 7.98 2.68
C TYR A 303 5.53 7.51 1.61
N TYR A 304 5.49 8.10 0.41
CA TYR A 304 6.52 7.90 -0.62
C TYR A 304 7.91 8.27 -0.10
N ARG A 305 8.04 9.45 0.53
CA ARG A 305 9.29 9.87 1.17
C ARG A 305 9.85 8.83 2.13
N ASP A 306 9.01 8.29 3.00
CA ASP A 306 9.46 7.30 3.99
C ASP A 306 9.92 5.99 3.33
N LEU A 307 9.29 5.61 2.22
CA LEU A 307 9.70 4.43 1.45
C LEU A 307 11.03 4.66 0.73
N VAL A 308 11.29 5.87 0.22
CA VAL A 308 12.58 6.23 -0.40
C VAL A 308 13.69 6.35 0.64
N ILE A 309 13.47 7.14 1.71
CA ILE A 309 14.45 7.29 2.81
C ILE A 309 14.73 5.94 3.47
N GLY A 310 13.69 5.10 3.60
CA GLY A 310 13.82 3.77 4.16
C GLY A 310 14.41 2.73 3.22
N ASN A 311 14.90 3.10 2.03
CA ASN A 311 15.41 2.16 1.03
C ASN A 311 14.45 1.00 0.75
N VAL A 312 13.14 1.27 0.82
CA VAL A 312 12.07 0.36 0.36
C VAL A 312 11.86 0.56 -1.14
N LEU A 313 12.01 1.80 -1.62
CA LEU A 313 11.99 2.17 -3.03
C LEU A 313 13.34 2.73 -3.46
N GLN A 314 13.78 2.38 -4.66
CA GLN A 314 14.81 3.17 -5.34
C GLN A 314 14.16 4.35 -6.07
N THR A 315 14.99 5.29 -6.53
CA THR A 315 14.57 6.41 -7.37
C THR A 315 13.71 5.92 -8.53
N LEU A 316 12.63 6.65 -8.81
CA LEU A 316 11.76 6.35 -9.94
C LEU A 316 12.54 6.28 -11.26
N LYS A 317 12.02 5.51 -12.22
CA LYS A 317 12.57 5.42 -13.58
C LYS A 317 11.64 6.06 -14.58
N ILE A 318 12.20 6.67 -15.61
CA ILE A 318 11.45 7.22 -16.74
C ILE A 318 11.68 6.32 -17.96
N THR A 319 10.60 5.82 -18.52
CA THR A 319 10.57 5.10 -19.79
C THR A 319 10.00 6.03 -20.85
N PRO A 320 10.83 6.60 -21.74
CA PRO A 320 10.33 7.47 -22.81
C PRO A 320 9.57 6.65 -23.85
N LEU A 321 8.39 7.13 -24.23
CA LEU A 321 7.55 6.47 -25.24
C LEU A 321 7.65 7.17 -26.60
N PRO A 322 7.59 6.41 -27.71
CA PRO A 322 7.40 6.97 -29.04
C PRO A 322 6.15 7.85 -29.14
N LYS A 323 6.19 8.85 -30.01
CA LYS A 323 5.04 9.71 -30.26
C LYS A 323 3.85 8.90 -30.81
N GLY A 324 2.69 9.05 -30.18
CA GLY A 324 1.46 8.34 -30.52
C GLY A 324 1.26 7.02 -29.78
N SER A 325 2.15 6.58 -28.89
CA SER A 325 1.99 5.33 -28.13
C SER A 325 0.67 5.28 -27.36
N PHE A 326 0.34 6.34 -26.62
CA PHE A 326 -0.92 6.40 -25.88
C PHE A 326 -2.15 6.44 -26.80
N ARG A 327 -2.03 7.10 -27.96
CA ARG A 327 -3.09 7.15 -28.96
C ARG A 327 -3.36 5.77 -29.53
N ASP A 328 -2.31 5.04 -29.90
CA ASP A 328 -2.41 3.72 -30.50
C ASP A 328 -2.90 2.68 -29.47
N TYR A 329 -2.47 2.80 -28.21
CA TYR A 329 -3.02 2.06 -27.08
C TYR A 329 -4.54 2.30 -26.94
N MET A 330 -4.98 3.56 -26.89
CA MET A 330 -6.41 3.90 -26.81
C MET A 330 -7.21 3.42 -28.04
N LYS A 331 -6.57 3.36 -29.22
CA LYS A 331 -7.14 2.76 -30.43
C LYS A 331 -7.40 1.27 -30.28
N SER A 332 -6.42 0.54 -29.72
CA SER A 332 -6.51 -0.91 -29.52
C SER A 332 -7.69 -1.30 -28.62
N LEU A 333 -8.01 -0.43 -27.65
CA LEU A 333 -9.15 -0.60 -26.75
C LEU A 333 -10.50 -0.18 -27.36
N GLY A 334 -10.53 0.27 -28.62
CA GLY A 334 -11.72 0.84 -29.24
C GLY A 334 -12.19 2.16 -28.61
N LYS A 335 -11.32 2.82 -27.84
CA LYS A 335 -11.63 4.04 -27.07
C LYS A 335 -11.16 5.33 -27.76
N LEU A 336 -10.74 5.24 -29.03
CA LEU A 336 -10.33 6.41 -29.81
C LEU A 336 -11.55 7.25 -30.20
N GLY A 337 -11.63 8.51 -29.73
CA GLY A 337 -12.67 9.47 -30.13
C GLY A 337 -13.81 9.70 -29.13
N GLY A 338 -13.68 9.28 -27.86
CA GLY A 338 -14.58 9.62 -26.75
C GLY A 338 -13.90 10.45 -25.64
N GLN A 339 -14.62 10.81 -24.57
CA GLN A 339 -14.06 11.47 -23.36
C GLN A 339 -13.11 10.57 -22.53
N ASN A 340 -12.70 9.42 -23.06
CA ASN A 340 -11.84 8.48 -22.34
C ASN A 340 -10.41 9.04 -22.27
N LYS A 341 -9.96 9.34 -21.05
CA LYS A 341 -8.58 9.76 -20.78
C LYS A 341 -7.73 8.55 -20.39
N VAL A 342 -6.43 8.61 -20.70
CA VAL A 342 -5.46 7.63 -20.20
C VAL A 342 -5.37 7.80 -18.67
N PRO A 343 -5.50 6.71 -17.88
CA PRO A 343 -5.24 6.79 -16.44
C PRO A 343 -3.81 7.27 -16.17
N ARG A 344 -3.69 8.33 -15.35
CA ARG A 344 -2.41 8.95 -14.98
C ARG A 344 -1.49 8.02 -14.22
N LEU A 345 -2.04 7.01 -13.57
CA LEU A 345 -1.33 6.08 -12.72
C LEU A 345 -2.20 4.85 -12.46
N MET A 346 -1.55 3.72 -12.20
CA MET A 346 -2.17 2.41 -12.01
C MET A 346 -1.52 1.67 -10.83
N ASN A 347 -2.27 0.77 -10.18
CA ASN A 347 -1.73 -0.13 -9.14
C ASN A 347 -1.17 -1.45 -9.71
N ASP A 348 -1.37 -1.67 -11.00
CA ASP A 348 -0.84 -2.78 -11.76
C ASP A 348 -0.08 -2.26 -12.99
N ARG A 349 0.50 -3.18 -13.76
CA ARG A 349 1.24 -2.86 -14.97
C ARG A 349 0.44 -3.06 -16.25
N SER A 350 -0.89 -3.22 -16.19
CA SER A 350 -1.69 -3.54 -17.38
C SER A 350 -1.55 -2.52 -18.52
N ILE A 351 -1.44 -1.23 -18.19
CA ILE A 351 -1.20 -0.16 -19.16
C ILE A 351 0.28 -0.11 -19.55
N ALA A 352 1.18 -0.20 -18.57
CA ALA A 352 2.62 -0.17 -18.78
C ALA A 352 3.08 -1.28 -19.75
N ASP A 353 2.67 -2.52 -19.49
CA ASP A 353 3.02 -3.70 -20.29
C ASP A 353 2.39 -3.70 -21.69
N ALA A 354 1.40 -2.82 -21.95
CA ALA A 354 0.81 -2.62 -23.27
C ALA A 354 1.45 -1.44 -24.05
N LEU A 355 2.22 -0.60 -23.36
CA LEU A 355 2.95 0.54 -23.93
C LEU A 355 4.43 0.22 -24.18
N ASP A 356 4.98 -0.74 -23.42
CA ASP A 356 6.28 -1.39 -23.62
C ASP A 356 6.23 -2.37 -24.82
#